data_AF-A0A1Y1QWF0-F1
#
_entry.id   AF-A0A1Y1QWF0-F1
#
_cell.length_a   1.000
_cell.length_b   1.000
_cell.length_c   1.000
_cell.angle_alpha   90.00
_cell.angle_beta   90.00
_cell.angle_gamma   90.00
#
_symmetry.space_group_name_H-M   'P 1'
#
loop_
_entity.id
_entity.type
_entity.pdbx_description
1 polymer ?
#
loop_
_entity_poly.entity_id
_entity_poly.type
_entity_poly.pdbx_seq_one_letter_code
_entity_poly.pdbx_strand_id
1 'polypeptide(L)'
;MRYLKALLLVLLTCLPLQGWAFTAPAQIKVESEWGEANPDDIKTVLTSVIEVIAPYMAGRTFGEVIVKNDPSGPISLYEKGANDAYIIMLNVGGRYWAQLSYQFSHEMCHLMSNYDLAPNNVTRQQWFEESLCEAFSLFALEKMAEHWETHPPYPHWQEYAPKFREYQQDMFKQTHRQLPKSMKLPKWYQAYAKTLSADPYAQGRDLNELVANQLLPIFAEKPETWITLNYLNLGDDSGDKTLDKYLTDWENNVPLPWQPTITGVKQILLKD
;
A
#
# COMPACT_ATOMS: atom_id res chain seq x y z
N MET A 1 28.01 -63.85 -31.68
CA MET A 1 26.65 -63.69 -31.11
C MET A 1 26.80 -63.08 -29.72
N ARG A 2 26.47 -61.79 -29.57
CA ARG A 2 25.38 -61.24 -28.72
C ARG A 2 25.67 -61.48 -27.22
N TYR A 3 25.82 -60.49 -26.33
CA TYR A 3 24.96 -59.33 -26.16
C TYR A 3 25.67 -58.14 -25.49
N LEU A 4 25.45 -56.99 -26.13
CA LEU A 4 25.40 -55.62 -25.63
C LEU A 4 24.93 -55.51 -24.16
N LYS A 5 25.69 -54.84 -23.29
CA LYS A 5 25.14 -54.21 -22.07
C LYS A 5 25.38 -52.72 -22.16
N ALA A 6 24.27 -51.99 -22.24
CA ALA A 6 24.18 -50.58 -22.54
C ALA A 6 24.84 -49.72 -21.44
N LEU A 7 25.64 -48.75 -21.89
CA LEU A 7 25.87 -47.51 -21.16
C LEU A 7 24.53 -46.77 -21.10
N LEU A 8 23.98 -46.59 -19.89
CA LEU A 8 22.99 -45.55 -19.63
C LEU A 8 23.37 -44.89 -18.30
N LEU A 9 24.40 -44.05 -18.33
CA LEU A 9 24.65 -43.12 -17.24
C LEU A 9 23.67 -41.96 -17.43
N VAL A 10 22.50 -42.07 -16.83
CA VAL A 10 21.53 -40.98 -16.74
C VAL A 10 22.16 -39.91 -15.85
N LEU A 11 22.60 -38.81 -16.47
CA LEU A 11 22.87 -37.54 -15.79
C LEU A 11 21.54 -37.03 -15.23
N LEU A 12 21.18 -37.48 -14.02
CA LEU A 12 20.31 -36.71 -13.15
C LEU A 12 21.15 -35.53 -12.66
N THR A 13 21.12 -34.45 -13.43
CA THR A 13 21.46 -33.14 -12.94
C THR A 13 20.46 -32.84 -11.82
N CYS A 14 20.94 -32.93 -10.58
CA CYS A 14 20.30 -32.32 -9.43
C CYS A 14 20.23 -30.81 -9.73
N LEU A 15 19.16 -30.36 -10.38
CA LEU A 15 18.73 -28.98 -10.26
C LEU A 15 18.38 -28.80 -8.79
N PRO A 16 19.09 -27.94 -8.03
CA PRO A 16 18.56 -27.53 -6.75
C PRO A 16 17.30 -26.75 -7.08
N LEU A 17 16.13 -27.36 -6.87
CA LEU A 17 14.92 -26.63 -6.54
C LEU A 17 15.19 -25.97 -5.19
N GLN A 18 16.02 -24.94 -5.18
CA GLN A 18 15.91 -23.89 -4.17
C GLN A 18 14.60 -23.19 -4.52
N GLY A 19 13.48 -23.77 -4.09
CA GLY A 19 12.30 -22.97 -3.84
C GLY A 19 12.74 -21.95 -2.81
N TRP A 20 12.84 -20.69 -3.22
CA TRP A 20 12.98 -19.60 -2.28
C TRP A 20 11.71 -19.64 -1.45
N ALA A 21 11.80 -20.14 -0.21
CA ALA A 21 10.68 -20.07 0.69
C ALA A 21 10.34 -18.59 0.84
N PHE A 22 9.15 -18.20 0.40
CA PHE A 22 8.67 -16.84 0.60
C PHE A 22 8.71 -16.56 2.10
N THR A 23 9.61 -15.68 2.50
CA THR A 23 9.65 -15.17 3.87
C THR A 23 8.79 -13.93 3.85
N ALA A 24 7.62 -14.00 4.48
CA ALA A 24 6.69 -12.88 4.51
C ALA A 24 7.40 -11.65 5.07
N PRO A 25 7.32 -10.49 4.38
CA PRO A 25 8.02 -9.28 4.81
C PRO A 25 7.46 -8.71 6.12
N ALA A 26 6.28 -9.15 6.56
CA ALA A 26 5.70 -8.85 7.87
C ALA A 26 5.08 -10.11 8.49
N GLN A 27 5.24 -10.28 9.80
CA GLN A 27 4.61 -11.34 10.59
C GLN A 27 3.40 -10.77 11.31
N ILE A 28 2.20 -11.16 10.89
CA ILE A 28 0.95 -10.62 11.44
C ILE A 28 0.58 -11.31 12.74
N LYS A 29 0.40 -10.48 13.78
CA LYS A 29 -0.19 -10.88 15.06
C LYS A 29 -1.50 -10.14 15.26
N VAL A 30 -2.60 -10.88 15.30
CA VAL A 30 -3.94 -10.32 15.52
C VAL A 30 -4.21 -10.32 17.03
N GLU A 31 -4.60 -9.16 17.55
CA GLU A 31 -5.03 -8.97 18.95
C GLU A 31 -6.44 -8.37 18.97
N SER A 32 -7.02 -8.23 20.17
CA SER A 32 -8.39 -7.70 20.43
C SER A 32 -9.54 -8.56 19.87
N GLU A 33 -10.77 -8.17 20.20
CA GLU A 33 -12.00 -8.83 19.74
C GLU A 33 -12.40 -8.32 18.35
N TRP A 34 -12.72 -9.24 17.43
CA TRP A 34 -13.09 -8.92 16.04
C TRP A 34 -14.60 -9.11 15.77
N GLY A 35 -15.41 -8.92 16.80
CA GLY A 35 -16.84 -9.17 16.76
C GLY A 35 -17.13 -10.63 16.41
N GLU A 36 -17.87 -10.85 15.32
CA GLU A 36 -18.24 -12.20 14.86
C GLU A 36 -17.19 -12.86 13.94
N ALA A 37 -16.11 -12.15 13.59
CA ALA A 37 -15.04 -12.70 12.76
C ALA A 37 -14.07 -13.54 13.60
N ASN A 38 -13.68 -14.70 13.08
CA ASN A 38 -12.65 -15.52 13.70
C ASN A 38 -11.28 -14.80 13.55
N PRO A 39 -10.50 -14.62 14.63
CA PRO A 39 -9.16 -14.02 14.54
C PRO A 39 -8.21 -14.72 13.55
N ASP A 40 -8.35 -16.03 13.33
CA ASP A 40 -7.56 -16.76 12.32
C ASP A 40 -7.95 -16.36 10.89
N ASP A 41 -9.24 -16.09 10.64
CA ASP A 41 -9.72 -15.58 9.36
C ASP A 41 -9.21 -14.15 9.13
N ILE A 42 -9.22 -13.31 10.17
CA ILE A 42 -8.64 -11.95 10.11
C ILE A 42 -7.17 -12.03 9.74
N LYS A 43 -6.38 -12.84 10.46
CA LYS A 43 -4.96 -13.04 10.19
C LYS A 43 -4.73 -13.54 8.76
N THR A 44 -5.59 -14.42 8.27
CA THR A 44 -5.54 -14.95 6.91
C THR A 44 -5.74 -13.85 5.86
N VAL A 45 -6.75 -12.99 6.02
CA VAL A 45 -6.97 -11.84 5.12
C VAL A 45 -5.78 -10.88 5.13
N LEU A 46 -5.31 -10.50 6.32
CA LEU A 46 -4.16 -9.59 6.47
C LEU A 46 -2.89 -10.18 5.85
N THR A 47 -2.71 -11.50 5.97
CA THR A 47 -1.58 -12.21 5.34
C THR A 47 -1.69 -12.18 3.82
N SER A 48 -2.88 -12.41 3.24
CA SER A 48 -3.08 -12.22 1.79
C SER A 48 -2.77 -10.80 1.33
N VAL A 49 -3.09 -9.78 2.13
CA VAL A 49 -2.68 -8.40 1.82
C VAL A 49 -1.16 -8.28 1.78
N ILE A 50 -0.45 -8.82 2.77
CA ILE A 50 1.03 -8.83 2.77
C ILE A 50 1.58 -9.54 1.54
N GLU A 51 1.02 -10.69 1.14
CA GLU A 51 1.46 -11.45 -0.03
C GLU A 51 1.32 -10.63 -1.32
N VAL A 52 0.19 -9.95 -1.52
CA VAL A 52 -0.03 -9.18 -2.76
C VAL A 52 0.75 -7.87 -2.80
N ILE A 53 1.09 -7.28 -1.65
CA ILE A 53 1.87 -6.03 -1.61
C ILE A 53 3.39 -6.24 -1.46
N ALA A 54 3.83 -7.45 -1.08
CA ALA A 54 5.25 -7.78 -0.88
C ALA A 54 6.17 -7.37 -2.04
N PRO A 55 5.79 -7.50 -3.34
CA PRO A 55 6.62 -7.06 -4.45
C PRO A 55 6.99 -5.57 -4.42
N TYR A 56 6.20 -4.74 -3.72
CA TYR A 56 6.37 -3.28 -3.68
C TYR A 56 7.12 -2.80 -2.44
N MET A 57 7.56 -3.69 -1.55
CA MET A 57 8.24 -3.31 -0.29
C MET A 57 9.75 -3.09 -0.42
N ALA A 58 10.31 -3.05 -1.64
CA ALA A 58 11.74 -2.88 -1.88
C ALA A 58 12.65 -3.88 -1.13
N GLY A 59 12.16 -5.09 -0.87
CA GLY A 59 12.87 -6.12 -0.09
C GLY A 59 12.98 -5.80 1.42
N ARG A 60 12.28 -4.78 1.91
CA ARG A 60 12.20 -4.47 3.34
C ARG A 60 11.41 -5.53 4.09
N THR A 61 11.73 -5.67 5.36
CA THR A 61 10.98 -6.46 6.34
C THR A 61 10.54 -5.57 7.49
N PHE A 62 9.31 -5.74 7.94
CA PHE A 62 8.67 -4.98 9.01
C PHE A 62 8.60 -5.76 10.34
N GLY A 63 9.20 -6.96 10.41
CA GLY A 63 9.20 -7.77 11.63
C GLY A 63 7.78 -8.18 12.03
N GLU A 64 7.48 -8.12 13.33
CA GLU A 64 6.13 -8.34 13.84
C GLU A 64 5.26 -7.08 13.65
N VAL A 65 4.06 -7.27 13.12
CA VAL A 65 3.02 -6.25 12.99
C VAL A 65 1.81 -6.70 13.79
N ILE A 66 1.54 -6.00 14.88
CA ILE A 66 0.38 -6.23 15.75
C ILE A 66 -0.80 -5.47 15.17
N VAL A 67 -1.88 -6.18 14.85
CA VAL A 67 -3.11 -5.59 14.29
C VAL A 67 -4.25 -5.73 15.28
N LYS A 68 -4.91 -4.62 15.58
CA LYS A 68 -6.00 -4.50 16.55
C LYS A 68 -7.25 -3.93 15.89
N ASN A 69 -8.42 -4.31 16.39
CA ASN A 69 -9.67 -3.66 16.07
C ASN A 69 -9.95 -2.57 17.12
N ASP A 70 -10.05 -1.33 16.68
CA ASP A 70 -10.27 -0.17 17.55
C ASP A 70 -11.08 0.92 16.82
N PRO A 71 -12.15 1.48 17.43
CA PRO A 71 -12.92 2.56 16.82
C PRO A 71 -12.12 3.84 16.49
N SER A 72 -10.95 4.02 17.08
CA SER A 72 -10.04 5.14 16.79
C SER A 72 -9.20 4.93 15.52
N GLY A 73 -9.22 3.73 14.93
CA GLY A 73 -8.57 3.44 13.66
C GLY A 73 -9.38 3.88 12.42
N PRO A 74 -8.79 3.73 11.21
CA PRO A 74 -7.48 3.14 10.95
C PRO A 74 -6.31 4.08 11.29
N ILE A 75 -5.26 3.54 11.93
CA ILE A 75 -4.04 4.29 12.27
C ILE A 75 -2.84 3.36 12.55
N SER A 76 -1.67 3.77 12.08
CA SER A 76 -0.36 3.21 12.42
C SER A 76 0.26 4.02 13.56
N LEU A 77 0.48 3.40 14.72
CA LEU A 77 1.03 4.11 15.87
C LEU A 77 2.52 4.36 15.71
N TYR A 78 2.99 5.53 16.13
CA TYR A 78 4.43 5.80 16.26
C TYR A 78 5.07 4.97 17.38
N GLU A 79 4.29 4.70 18.42
CA GLU A 79 4.70 3.87 19.55
C GLU A 79 4.78 2.40 19.12
N LYS A 80 5.91 1.77 19.44
CA LYS A 80 6.17 0.37 19.13
C LYS A 80 5.70 -0.52 20.27
N GLY A 81 5.28 -1.73 19.92
CA GLY A 81 4.98 -2.80 20.87
C GLY A 81 6.23 -3.43 21.46
N ALA A 82 6.04 -4.52 22.20
CA ALA A 82 7.15 -5.34 22.64
C ALA A 82 7.98 -5.83 21.43
N ASN A 83 9.30 -5.98 21.61
CA ASN A 83 10.23 -6.40 20.56
C ASN A 83 10.22 -5.49 19.31
N ASP A 84 9.94 -4.19 19.48
CA ASP A 84 9.92 -3.21 18.40
C ASP A 84 8.83 -3.46 17.34
N ALA A 85 7.77 -4.18 17.71
CA ALA A 85 6.66 -4.50 16.80
C ALA A 85 5.90 -3.23 16.38
N TYR A 86 5.57 -3.13 15.09
CA TYR A 86 4.63 -2.10 14.63
C TYR A 86 3.22 -2.40 15.15
N ILE A 87 2.45 -1.36 15.45
CA ILE A 87 1.05 -1.50 15.89
C ILE A 87 0.15 -0.76 14.91
N ILE A 88 -0.78 -1.50 14.32
CA ILE A 88 -1.83 -0.98 13.44
C ILE A 88 -3.18 -1.20 14.12
N MET A 89 -3.97 -0.15 14.23
CA MET A 89 -5.37 -0.21 14.63
C MET A 89 -6.24 -0.04 13.40
N LEU A 90 -7.25 -0.89 13.25
CA LEU A 90 -8.24 -0.85 12.17
C LEU A 90 -9.62 -0.69 12.78
N ASN A 91 -10.55 -0.10 12.04
CA ASN A 91 -11.95 0.01 12.44
C ASN A 91 -12.82 -0.76 11.47
N VAL A 92 -12.97 -2.06 11.74
CA VAL A 92 -13.72 -2.98 10.89
C VAL A 92 -14.60 -3.86 11.78
N GLY A 93 -15.90 -3.88 11.47
CA GLY A 93 -16.83 -4.81 12.13
C GLY A 93 -16.98 -6.09 11.32
N GLY A 94 -16.93 -7.27 11.94
CA GLY A 94 -17.34 -8.53 11.30
C GLY A 94 -16.51 -8.94 10.07
N ARG A 95 -17.16 -9.54 9.06
CA ARG A 95 -16.52 -10.22 7.92
C ARG A 95 -16.36 -9.35 6.65
N TYR A 96 -16.14 -8.05 6.81
CA TYR A 96 -16.00 -7.12 5.68
C TYR A 96 -14.56 -7.14 5.15
N TRP A 97 -14.14 -8.25 4.51
CA TRP A 97 -12.76 -8.46 4.06
C TRP A 97 -12.24 -7.39 3.12
N ALA A 98 -13.10 -6.80 2.29
CA ALA A 98 -12.69 -5.72 1.40
C ALA A 98 -12.32 -4.45 2.19
N GLN A 99 -13.13 -4.08 3.19
CA GLN A 99 -12.82 -2.94 4.07
C GLN A 99 -11.56 -3.22 4.90
N LEU A 100 -11.41 -4.44 5.41
CA LEU A 100 -10.22 -4.87 6.14
C LEU A 100 -8.94 -4.75 5.30
N SER A 101 -8.97 -5.29 4.07
CA SER A 101 -7.85 -5.19 3.15
C SER A 101 -7.53 -3.74 2.80
N TYR A 102 -8.55 -2.94 2.50
CA TYR A 102 -8.41 -1.53 2.19
C TYR A 102 -7.75 -0.75 3.34
N GLN A 103 -8.27 -0.83 4.56
CA GLN A 103 -7.68 -0.11 5.70
C GLN A 103 -6.29 -0.61 6.03
N PHE A 104 -6.06 -1.92 6.02
CA PHE A 104 -4.75 -2.47 6.34
C PHE A 104 -3.69 -2.11 5.29
N SER A 105 -4.04 -2.08 4.01
CA SER A 105 -3.14 -1.60 2.95
C SER A 105 -2.79 -0.12 3.11
N HIS A 106 -3.72 0.71 3.59
CA HIS A 106 -3.46 2.12 3.89
C HIS A 106 -2.37 2.26 4.96
N GLU A 107 -2.54 1.53 6.05
CA GLU A 107 -1.61 1.56 7.18
C GLU A 107 -0.25 0.92 6.84
N MET A 108 -0.23 -0.16 6.06
CA MET A 108 1.01 -0.72 5.52
C MET A 108 1.74 0.26 4.58
N CYS A 109 1.02 1.11 3.85
CA CYS A 109 1.64 2.17 3.06
C CYS A 109 2.39 3.17 3.95
N HIS A 110 1.85 3.56 5.10
CA HIS A 110 2.56 4.41 6.06
C HIS A 110 3.86 3.76 6.55
N LEU A 111 3.83 2.47 6.88
CA LEU A 111 5.04 1.72 7.23
C LEU A 111 6.07 1.74 6.09
N MET A 112 5.62 1.54 4.84
CA MET A 112 6.47 1.62 3.66
C MET A 112 7.02 3.03 3.44
N SER A 113 6.25 4.09 3.67
CA SER A 113 6.62 5.48 3.47
C SER A 113 7.50 6.07 4.57
N ASN A 114 8.01 5.26 5.50
CA ASN A 114 8.86 5.73 6.61
C ASN A 114 8.16 6.75 7.51
N TYR A 115 6.85 6.59 7.75
CA TYR A 115 6.09 7.49 8.63
C TYR A 115 6.79 7.72 9.99
N ASP A 116 7.41 6.67 10.54
CA ASP A 116 8.10 6.65 11.82
C ASP A 116 9.47 7.36 11.82
N LEU A 117 10.04 7.66 10.65
CA LEU A 117 11.23 8.49 10.48
C LEU A 117 10.91 9.98 10.29
N ALA A 118 9.63 10.34 10.18
CA ALA A 118 9.17 11.72 10.20
C ALA A 118 8.54 12.07 11.56
N PRO A 119 9.27 11.98 12.71
CA PRO A 119 8.67 12.02 14.05
C PRO A 119 8.15 13.41 14.47
N ASN A 120 8.06 14.37 13.55
CA ASN A 120 7.28 15.59 13.68
C ASN A 120 6.75 15.91 12.27
N ASN A 121 5.48 16.36 12.15
CA ASN A 121 4.84 16.73 10.87
C ASN A 121 5.45 18.01 10.27
N VAL A 122 6.73 17.93 9.98
CA VAL A 122 7.60 19.03 9.66
C VAL A 122 7.46 19.36 8.18
N THR A 123 7.02 18.41 7.36
CA THR A 123 6.90 18.57 5.91
C THR A 123 5.74 19.49 5.52
N ARG A 124 4.67 19.61 6.32
CA ARG A 124 3.35 20.18 5.93
C ARG A 124 2.74 19.49 4.69
N GLN A 125 3.29 18.36 4.26
CA GLN A 125 2.87 17.63 3.07
C GLN A 125 2.39 16.21 3.38
N GLN A 126 2.13 15.88 4.66
CA GLN A 126 1.56 14.59 5.06
C GLN A 126 0.24 14.28 4.32
N TRP A 127 -0.57 15.29 3.95
CA TRP A 127 -1.76 15.07 3.12
C TRP A 127 -1.46 14.35 1.79
N PHE A 128 -0.26 14.53 1.23
CA PHE A 128 0.13 13.88 -0.01
C PHE A 128 0.46 12.40 0.23
N GLU A 129 1.11 12.07 1.34
CA GLU A 129 1.29 10.69 1.79
C GLU A 129 -0.06 9.99 2.00
N GLU A 130 -1.00 10.64 2.68
CA GLU A 130 -2.38 10.14 2.84
C GLU A 130 -3.05 9.85 1.48
N SER A 131 -2.83 10.72 0.49
CA SER A 131 -3.36 10.54 -0.87
C SER A 131 -2.71 9.35 -1.60
N LEU A 132 -1.41 9.11 -1.37
CA LEU A 132 -0.71 7.95 -1.90
C LEU A 132 -1.16 6.65 -1.24
N CYS A 133 -1.33 6.64 0.09
CA CYS A 133 -1.79 5.47 0.83
C CYS A 133 -3.24 5.11 0.51
N GLU A 134 -4.08 6.11 0.26
CA GLU A 134 -5.42 5.91 -0.28
C GLU A 134 -5.38 5.23 -1.67
N ALA A 135 -4.55 5.75 -2.59
CA ALA A 135 -4.40 5.17 -3.92
C ALA A 135 -3.82 3.75 -3.85
N PHE A 136 -2.87 3.50 -2.95
CA PHE A 136 -2.27 2.19 -2.74
C PHE A 136 -3.29 1.18 -2.21
N SER A 137 -4.21 1.62 -1.34
CA SER A 137 -5.29 0.78 -0.82
C SER A 137 -6.26 0.34 -1.93
N LEU A 138 -6.63 1.26 -2.82
CA LEU A 138 -7.44 0.93 -4.00
C LEU A 138 -6.71 -0.01 -4.94
N PHE A 139 -5.40 0.17 -5.13
CA PHE A 139 -4.57 -0.74 -5.90
C PHE A 139 -4.49 -2.14 -5.28
N ALA A 140 -4.30 -2.22 -3.96
CA ALA A 140 -4.21 -3.49 -3.23
C ALA A 140 -5.51 -4.29 -3.30
N LEU A 141 -6.68 -3.63 -3.32
CA LEU A 141 -7.97 -4.30 -3.56
C LEU A 141 -8.03 -5.03 -4.91
N GLU A 142 -7.52 -4.42 -5.97
CA GLU A 142 -7.45 -5.09 -7.28
C GLU A 142 -6.52 -6.32 -7.20
N LYS A 143 -5.38 -6.20 -6.50
CA LYS A 143 -4.45 -7.32 -6.32
C LYS A 143 -5.01 -8.43 -5.44
N MET A 144 -5.78 -8.09 -4.42
CA MET A 144 -6.53 -9.05 -3.62
C MET A 144 -7.55 -9.80 -4.48
N ALA A 145 -8.26 -9.11 -5.37
CA ALA A 145 -9.20 -9.74 -6.29
C ALA A 145 -8.49 -10.73 -7.24
N GLU A 146 -7.45 -10.29 -7.94
CA GLU A 146 -6.64 -11.13 -8.83
C GLU A 146 -6.09 -12.37 -8.10
N HIS A 147 -5.61 -12.18 -6.87
CA HIS A 147 -5.03 -13.24 -6.07
C HIS A 147 -6.08 -14.26 -5.62
N TRP A 148 -7.18 -13.82 -5.02
CA TRP A 148 -8.23 -14.73 -4.52
C TRP A 148 -9.04 -15.40 -5.62
N GLU A 149 -9.03 -14.87 -6.85
CA GLU A 149 -9.63 -15.55 -8.01
C GLU A 149 -8.94 -16.88 -8.34
N THR A 150 -7.66 -17.02 -8.01
CA THR A 150 -6.85 -18.17 -8.41
C THR A 150 -6.21 -18.91 -7.23
N HIS A 151 -5.93 -18.21 -6.14
CA HIS A 151 -5.22 -18.70 -4.96
C HIS A 151 -5.88 -18.17 -3.67
N PRO A 152 -7.18 -18.37 -3.45
CA PRO A 152 -7.79 -17.96 -2.19
C PRO A 152 -7.21 -18.83 -1.05
N PRO A 153 -7.07 -18.26 0.17
CA PRO A 153 -6.52 -19.00 1.30
C PRO A 153 -7.41 -20.17 1.72
N TYR A 154 -8.72 -20.05 1.48
CA TYR A 154 -9.68 -21.15 1.56
C TYR A 154 -10.42 -21.29 0.24
N PRO A 155 -10.61 -22.51 -0.31
CA PRO A 155 -11.25 -22.69 -1.62
C PRO A 155 -12.62 -22.01 -1.75
N HIS A 156 -13.42 -22.02 -0.69
CA HIS A 156 -14.74 -21.39 -0.67
C HIS A 156 -14.70 -19.86 -0.63
N TRP A 157 -13.54 -19.22 -0.41
CA TRP A 157 -13.40 -17.75 -0.48
C TRP A 157 -13.15 -17.24 -1.89
N GLN A 158 -12.95 -18.11 -2.88
CA GLN A 158 -12.81 -17.71 -4.28
C GLN A 158 -13.98 -16.83 -4.74
N GLU A 159 -15.20 -17.16 -4.29
CA GLU A 159 -16.42 -16.40 -4.62
C GLU A 159 -16.46 -14.99 -4.03
N TYR A 160 -15.61 -14.70 -3.04
CA TYR A 160 -15.47 -13.37 -2.45
C TYR A 160 -14.60 -12.45 -3.32
N ALA A 161 -13.74 -12.98 -4.19
CA ALA A 161 -12.78 -12.17 -4.96
C ALA A 161 -13.41 -10.97 -5.71
N PRO A 162 -14.60 -11.10 -6.36
CA PRO A 162 -15.27 -9.96 -6.99
C PRO A 162 -15.67 -8.84 -6.02
N LYS A 163 -15.83 -9.13 -4.72
CA LYS A 163 -16.21 -8.13 -3.70
C LYS A 163 -15.11 -7.10 -3.43
N PHE A 164 -13.84 -7.44 -3.65
CA PHE A 164 -12.76 -6.45 -3.58
C PHE A 164 -12.90 -5.41 -4.70
N ARG A 165 -13.19 -5.86 -5.93
CA ARG A 165 -13.44 -4.94 -7.07
C ARG A 165 -14.71 -4.13 -6.89
N GLU A 166 -15.78 -4.73 -6.37
CA GLU A 166 -17.03 -4.03 -6.06
C GLU A 166 -16.77 -2.88 -5.08
N TYR A 167 -16.05 -3.14 -3.99
CA TYR A 167 -15.68 -2.11 -3.01
C TYR A 167 -14.84 -1.00 -3.63
N GLN A 168 -13.82 -1.34 -4.44
CA GLN A 168 -12.99 -0.37 -5.15
C GLN A 168 -13.82 0.50 -6.12
N GLN A 169 -14.73 -0.12 -6.88
CA GLN A 169 -15.63 0.58 -7.79
C GLN A 169 -16.59 1.52 -7.05
N ASP A 170 -17.08 1.09 -5.89
CA ASP A 170 -17.96 1.93 -5.06
C ASP A 170 -17.22 3.16 -4.53
N MET A 171 -15.93 3.03 -4.20
CA MET A 171 -15.09 4.20 -3.92
C MET A 171 -15.00 5.12 -5.13
N PHE A 172 -14.66 4.64 -6.33
CA PHE A 172 -14.56 5.50 -7.52
C PHE A 172 -15.84 6.26 -7.87
N LYS A 173 -17.02 5.70 -7.54
CA LYS A 173 -18.33 6.34 -7.80
C LYS A 173 -18.61 7.51 -6.86
N GLN A 174 -17.90 7.65 -5.75
CA GLN A 174 -18.11 8.73 -4.80
C GLN A 174 -17.78 10.08 -5.42
N THR A 175 -18.71 11.03 -5.31
CA THR A 175 -18.64 12.30 -6.05
C THR A 175 -17.51 13.21 -5.60
N HIS A 176 -17.13 13.18 -4.32
CA HIS A 176 -16.05 14.02 -3.79
C HIS A 176 -14.67 13.60 -4.31
N ARG A 177 -14.52 12.36 -4.77
CA ARG A 177 -13.26 11.85 -5.33
C ARG A 177 -13.02 12.22 -6.80
N GLN A 178 -13.89 13.05 -7.37
CA GLN A 178 -13.85 13.46 -8.76
C GLN A 178 -13.47 14.94 -8.86
N LEU A 179 -12.57 15.26 -9.79
CA LEU A 179 -12.29 16.65 -10.11
C LEU A 179 -13.58 17.35 -10.60
N PRO A 180 -13.78 18.63 -10.23
CA PRO A 180 -14.81 19.44 -10.86
C PRO A 180 -14.68 19.40 -12.39
N LYS A 181 -15.81 19.40 -13.10
CA LYS A 181 -15.83 19.32 -14.56
C LYS A 181 -14.88 20.35 -15.19
N SER A 182 -14.04 19.89 -16.11
CA SER A 182 -13.05 20.70 -16.85
C SER A 182 -11.96 21.35 -15.99
N MET A 183 -11.85 21.01 -14.71
CA MET A 183 -10.76 21.43 -13.83
C MET A 183 -9.62 20.42 -13.93
N LYS A 184 -8.40 20.90 -14.17
CA LYS A 184 -7.19 20.09 -14.06
C LYS A 184 -6.69 20.08 -12.61
N LEU A 185 -5.99 19.02 -12.24
CA LEU A 185 -5.45 18.84 -10.90
C LEU A 185 -4.51 19.98 -10.43
N PRO A 186 -3.63 20.60 -11.25
CA PRO A 186 -2.78 21.68 -10.76
C PRO A 186 -3.57 22.91 -10.34
N LYS A 187 -4.56 23.31 -11.15
CA LYS A 187 -5.50 24.38 -10.79
C LYS A 187 -6.32 24.03 -9.54
N TRP A 188 -6.74 22.78 -9.38
CA TRP A 188 -7.43 22.33 -8.16
C TRP A 188 -6.50 22.42 -6.95
N TYR A 189 -5.26 21.95 -7.06
CA TYR A 189 -4.27 22.00 -5.99
C TYR A 189 -3.99 23.44 -5.57
N GLN A 190 -3.81 24.37 -6.51
CA GLN A 190 -3.64 25.81 -6.19
C GLN A 190 -4.78 26.37 -5.33
N ALA A 191 -6.02 25.90 -5.53
CA ALA A 191 -7.18 26.34 -4.74
C ALA A 191 -7.21 25.76 -3.32
N TYR A 192 -6.64 24.56 -3.12
CA TYR A 192 -6.71 23.81 -1.84
C TYR A 192 -5.37 23.68 -1.12
N ALA A 193 -4.26 24.15 -1.68
CA ALA A 193 -2.91 23.95 -1.16
C ALA A 193 -2.77 24.39 0.31
N LYS A 194 -3.34 25.55 0.67
CA LYS A 194 -3.30 26.03 2.07
C LYS A 194 -4.10 25.12 3.01
N THR A 195 -5.23 24.61 2.57
CA THR A 195 -6.08 23.70 3.36
C THR A 195 -5.36 22.38 3.59
N LEU A 196 -4.84 21.78 2.52
CA LEU A 196 -4.08 20.53 2.55
C LEU A 196 -2.82 20.64 3.43
N SER A 197 -2.07 21.73 3.33
CA SER A 197 -0.88 21.94 4.17
C SER A 197 -1.18 22.28 5.63
N ALA A 198 -2.41 22.66 5.97
CA ALA A 198 -2.82 22.95 7.34
C ALA A 198 -3.38 21.73 8.07
N ASP A 199 -3.97 20.79 7.33
CA ASP A 199 -4.62 19.60 7.86
C ASP A 199 -4.36 18.39 6.94
N PRO A 200 -3.60 17.36 7.38
CA PRO A 200 -3.35 16.18 6.58
C PRO A 200 -4.61 15.39 6.21
N TYR A 201 -5.69 15.55 6.99
CA TYR A 201 -6.98 14.88 6.81
C TYR A 201 -8.08 15.85 6.34
N ALA A 202 -7.68 16.92 5.64
CA ALA A 202 -8.56 18.03 5.27
C ALA A 202 -9.92 17.57 4.72
N GLN A 203 -10.99 18.15 5.30
CA GLN A 203 -12.39 17.84 4.97
C GLN A 203 -12.75 16.36 5.20
N GLY A 204 -12.20 15.73 6.24
CA GLY A 204 -12.50 14.33 6.53
C GLY A 204 -11.93 13.37 5.48
N ARG A 205 -10.77 13.72 4.91
CA ARG A 205 -10.05 13.03 3.82
C ARG A 205 -10.61 13.21 2.40
N ASP A 206 -11.72 13.92 2.20
CA ASP A 206 -12.32 14.11 0.86
C ASP A 206 -11.31 14.62 -0.18
N LEU A 207 -10.45 15.56 0.22
CA LEU A 207 -9.43 16.14 -0.67
C LEU A 207 -8.31 15.14 -1.01
N ASN A 208 -7.90 14.31 -0.04
CA ASN A 208 -6.89 13.28 -0.24
C ASN A 208 -7.41 12.19 -1.20
N GLU A 209 -8.66 11.78 -1.02
CA GLU A 209 -9.31 10.75 -1.83
C GLU A 209 -9.51 11.18 -3.29
N LEU A 210 -9.77 12.47 -3.53
CA LEU A 210 -9.76 13.03 -4.89
C LEU A 210 -8.37 12.92 -5.52
N VAL A 211 -7.32 13.32 -4.81
CA VAL A 211 -5.95 13.26 -5.31
C VAL A 211 -5.55 11.81 -5.57
N ALA A 212 -5.91 10.89 -4.69
CA ALA A 212 -5.65 9.45 -4.85
C ALA A 212 -6.18 8.90 -6.19
N ASN A 213 -7.41 9.28 -6.59
CA ASN A 213 -7.98 8.90 -7.88
C ASN A 213 -7.21 9.45 -9.09
N GLN A 214 -6.51 10.58 -8.93
CA GLN A 214 -5.66 11.14 -9.99
C GLN A 214 -4.26 10.51 -10.02
N LEU A 215 -3.76 10.06 -8.87
CA LEU A 215 -2.44 9.40 -8.76
C LEU A 215 -2.50 7.95 -9.23
N LEU A 216 -3.57 7.22 -8.87
CA LEU A 216 -3.68 5.78 -9.14
C LEU A 216 -3.41 5.39 -10.60
N PRO A 217 -3.90 6.10 -11.64
CA PRO A 217 -3.61 5.75 -13.03
C PRO A 217 -2.10 5.74 -13.37
N ILE A 218 -1.31 6.63 -12.76
CA ILE A 218 0.16 6.67 -12.98
C ILE A 218 0.81 5.37 -12.51
N PHE A 219 0.45 4.92 -11.31
CA PHE A 219 1.00 3.69 -10.73
C PHE A 219 0.37 2.43 -11.33
N ALA A 220 -0.89 2.46 -11.74
CA ALA A 220 -1.56 1.35 -12.39
C ALA A 220 -0.97 1.03 -13.78
N GLU A 221 -0.46 2.05 -14.50
CA GLU A 221 0.24 1.84 -15.77
C GLU A 221 1.56 1.05 -15.58
N LYS A 222 2.25 1.27 -14.45
CA LYS A 222 3.52 0.61 -14.09
C LYS A 222 3.53 0.21 -12.62
N PRO A 223 2.85 -0.89 -12.24
CA PRO A 223 2.67 -1.27 -10.83
C PRO A 223 3.98 -1.43 -10.05
N GLU A 224 5.06 -1.84 -10.69
CA GLU A 224 6.39 -1.97 -10.09
C GLU A 224 6.90 -0.66 -9.47
N THR A 225 6.40 0.48 -9.94
CA THR A 225 6.79 1.80 -9.45
C THR A 225 6.23 2.14 -8.07
N TRP A 226 5.29 1.35 -7.53
CA TRP A 226 4.89 1.44 -6.12
C TRP A 226 6.06 1.22 -5.15
N ILE A 227 7.16 0.59 -5.61
CA ILE A 227 8.41 0.50 -4.85
C ILE A 227 8.95 1.88 -4.41
N THR A 228 8.58 2.95 -5.13
CA THR A 228 8.96 4.33 -4.80
C THR A 228 8.42 4.81 -3.45
N LEU A 229 7.33 4.23 -2.94
CA LEU A 229 6.81 4.55 -1.60
C LEU A 229 7.89 4.39 -0.52
N ASN A 230 8.78 3.41 -0.66
CA ASN A 230 9.85 3.13 0.29
C ASN A 230 10.90 4.25 0.43
N TYR A 231 10.86 5.22 -0.47
CA TYR A 231 11.76 6.37 -0.51
C TYR A 231 11.06 7.69 -0.19
N LEU A 232 9.76 7.63 0.17
CA LEU A 232 9.02 8.78 0.69
C LEU A 232 9.49 9.11 2.11
N ASN A 233 9.31 10.37 2.53
CA ASN A 233 9.72 10.89 3.84
C ASN A 233 11.22 10.75 4.20
N LEU A 234 12.09 10.58 3.21
CA LEU A 234 13.55 10.60 3.38
C LEU A 234 14.19 11.98 3.09
N GLY A 235 13.36 13.01 2.91
CA GLY A 235 13.79 14.39 2.67
C GLY A 235 14.39 15.06 3.92
N ASP A 236 15.09 16.17 3.71
CA ASP A 236 15.68 16.94 4.81
C ASP A 236 14.65 17.81 5.56
N ASP A 237 15.01 18.19 6.80
CA ASP A 237 14.27 19.20 7.58
C ASP A 237 14.73 20.62 7.23
N SER A 238 14.85 20.94 5.94
CA SER A 238 15.08 22.33 5.53
C SER A 238 13.84 23.19 5.83
N GLY A 239 14.01 24.50 5.95
CA GLY A 239 12.89 25.43 6.20
C GLY A 239 11.85 25.50 5.06
N ASP A 240 12.15 24.94 3.88
CA ASP A 240 11.24 24.92 2.74
C ASP A 240 10.22 23.78 2.90
N LYS A 241 8.97 24.15 3.20
CA LYS A 241 7.86 23.22 3.42
C LYS A 241 6.88 23.16 2.25
N THR A 242 7.34 23.46 1.03
CA THR A 242 6.50 23.41 -0.18
C THR A 242 6.30 21.99 -0.70
N LEU A 243 5.22 21.75 -1.44
CA LEU A 243 5.01 20.48 -2.14
C LEU A 243 6.11 20.21 -3.18
N ASP A 244 6.58 21.23 -3.90
CA ASP A 244 7.65 21.06 -4.90
C ASP A 244 8.95 20.56 -4.26
N LYS A 245 9.33 21.10 -3.09
CA LYS A 245 10.45 20.58 -2.30
C LYS A 245 10.24 19.13 -1.90
N TYR A 246 9.07 18.81 -1.33
CA TYR A 246 8.76 17.45 -0.88
C TYR A 246 8.79 16.42 -2.02
N LEU A 247 8.21 16.73 -3.18
CA LEU A 247 8.25 15.86 -4.36
C LEU A 247 9.66 15.76 -4.97
N THR A 248 10.46 16.82 -4.88
CA THR A 248 11.86 16.82 -5.34
C THR A 248 12.73 15.97 -4.43
N ASP A 249 12.53 16.01 -3.12
CA ASP A 249 13.22 15.12 -2.19
C ASP A 249 12.87 13.66 -2.46
N TRP A 250 11.61 13.37 -2.73
CA TRP A 250 11.19 12.03 -3.11
C TRP A 250 11.86 11.56 -4.41
N GLU A 251 11.85 12.41 -5.45
CA GLU A 251 12.51 12.16 -6.73
C GLU A 251 14.02 11.91 -6.58
N ASN A 252 14.68 12.64 -5.69
CA ASN A 252 16.12 12.49 -5.45
C ASN A 252 16.48 11.22 -4.67
N ASN A 253 15.56 10.72 -3.83
CA ASN A 253 15.79 9.52 -3.02
C ASN A 253 15.45 8.22 -3.77
N VAL A 254 14.59 8.27 -4.79
CA VAL A 254 14.27 7.06 -5.58
C VAL A 254 15.42 6.67 -6.52
N PRO A 255 15.65 5.36 -6.75
CA PRO A 255 16.57 4.89 -7.78
C PRO A 255 16.25 5.45 -9.17
N LEU A 256 17.29 5.72 -9.98
CA LEU A 256 17.16 6.34 -11.32
C LEU A 256 16.07 5.74 -12.22
N PRO A 257 15.86 4.41 -12.31
CA PRO A 257 14.81 3.84 -13.15
C PRO A 257 13.38 4.29 -12.77
N TRP A 258 13.18 4.74 -11.53
CA TRP A 258 11.86 5.09 -10.98
C TRP A 258 11.60 6.60 -10.90
N GLN A 259 12.63 7.44 -11.10
CA GLN A 259 12.48 8.90 -11.15
C GLN A 259 11.40 9.39 -12.14
N PRO A 260 11.25 8.81 -13.35
CA PRO A 260 10.23 9.26 -14.30
C PRO A 260 8.79 9.19 -13.76
N THR A 261 8.49 8.24 -12.86
CA THR A 261 7.17 8.16 -12.20
C THR A 261 6.93 9.38 -11.33
N ILE A 262 7.94 9.81 -10.55
CA ILE A 262 7.83 10.98 -9.68
C ILE A 262 7.76 12.26 -10.50
N THR A 263 8.50 12.34 -11.61
CA THR A 263 8.35 13.42 -12.59
C THR A 263 6.92 13.50 -13.13
N GLY A 264 6.29 12.36 -13.42
CA GLY A 264 4.88 12.27 -13.84
C GLY A 264 3.91 12.78 -12.79
N VAL A 265 4.11 12.40 -11.52
CA VAL A 265 3.34 12.92 -10.37
C VAL A 265 3.48 14.44 -10.26
N LYS A 266 4.72 14.97 -10.31
CA LYS A 266 5.00 16.42 -10.30
C LYS A 266 4.29 17.13 -11.46
N GLN A 267 4.29 16.52 -12.65
CA GLN A 267 3.64 17.09 -13.82
C GLN A 267 2.13 17.26 -13.62
N ILE A 268 1.42 16.24 -13.11
CA ILE A 268 -0.04 16.33 -12.95
C ILE A 268 -0.47 17.21 -11.77
N LEU A 269 0.39 17.41 -10.77
CA LEU A 269 0.08 18.21 -9.58
C LEU A 269 0.51 19.67 -9.70
N LEU A 270 1.62 19.97 -10.35
CA LEU A 270 2.25 21.29 -10.30
C LEU A 270 2.27 22.03 -11.64
N LYS A 271 2.03 21.36 -12.76
CA LYS A 271 2.16 21.97 -14.10
C LYS A 271 0.86 21.93 -14.89
N ASP A 272 0.35 23.11 -15.24
CA ASP A 272 -0.89 23.32 -16.02
C ASP A 272 -0.81 22.88 -17.49
#